data_AF-A0AAN8KHS0-F1
#
_entry.id   AF-A0AAN8KHS0-F1
#
_cell.length_a   1.000
_cell.length_b   1.000
_cell.length_c   1.000
_cell.angle_alpha   90.00
_cell.angle_beta   90.00
_cell.angle_gamma   90.00
#
_symmetry.space_group_name_H-M   'P 1'
#
loop_
_entity.id
_entity.type
_entity.pdbx_description
1 polymer ?
#
loop_
_entity_poly.entity_id
_entity_poly.type
_entity_poly.pdbx_seq_one_letter_code
_entity_poly.pdbx_strand_id
1 'polypeptide(L)' 'MTIIMSFVWILMFLIQDSRGQVTVTQTPTVESVLSGQTVIINCKTSATVSNSCTGSYTCMAWYEQKPGGAPKLS' A
#
# COMPACT_ATOMS: atom_id res chain seq x y z
N MET A 1 -3.11 35.08 25.16
CA MET A 1 -4.10 34.21 24.49
C MET A 1 -3.84 34.08 22.99
N THR A 2 -3.35 35.13 22.33
CA THR A 2 -2.95 35.12 20.90
C THR A 2 -1.72 34.25 20.60
N ILE A 3 -0.68 34.32 21.42
CA ILE A 3 0.58 33.57 21.22
C ILE A 3 0.36 32.05 21.25
N ILE A 4 -0.45 31.55 22.20
CA ILE A 4 -0.78 30.13 22.31
C ILE A 4 -1.56 29.65 21.07
N MET A 5 -2.51 30.45 20.57
CA MET A 5 -3.21 30.16 19.32
C MET A 5 -2.26 30.12 18.12
N SER A 6 -1.31 31.06 18.03
CA SER A 6 -0.29 31.06 16.96
C SER A 6 0.58 29.80 16.99
N PHE A 7 1.03 29.35 18.17
CA PHE A 7 1.82 28.12 18.29
C PHE A 7 1.03 26.86 17.91
N VAL A 8 -0.24 26.77 18.31
CA VAL A 8 -1.13 25.65 17.92
C VAL A 8 -1.31 25.60 16.41
N TRP A 9 -1.48 26.74 15.76
CA TRP A 9 -1.58 26.81 14.30
C TRP A 9 -0.30 26.35 13.60
N ILE A 10 0.87 26.85 14.02
CA ILE A 10 2.15 26.44 13.47
C ILE A 10 2.34 24.92 13.62
N LEU A 11 2.02 24.36 14.79
CA LEU A 11 2.11 22.92 15.03
C LEU A 11 1.18 22.12 14.10
N MET A 12 -0.06 22.59 13.88
CA MET A 12 -1.00 21.93 12.96
C MET A 12 -0.50 21.96 11.50
N PHE A 13 0.16 23.03 11.06
CA PHE A 13 0.78 23.08 9.74
C PHE A 13 1.97 22.13 9.61
N LEU A 14 2.77 21.96 10.66
CA LEU A 14 3.96 21.10 10.63
C LEU A 14 3.64 19.60 10.57
N ILE A 15 2.46 19.17 11.03
CA ILE A 15 2.09 17.74 11.10
C ILE A 15 1.29 17.22 9.90
N GLN A 16 0.96 18.07 8.91
CA GLN A 16 0.08 17.69 7.78
C GLN A 16 0.65 16.58 6.88
N ASP A 17 1.98 16.47 6.77
CA ASP A 17 2.63 15.51 5.87
C ASP A 17 3.08 14.21 6.55
N SER A 18 2.85 14.03 7.86
CA SER A 18 3.18 12.78 8.53
C SER A 18 2.17 11.68 8.18
N ARG A 19 2.45 10.88 7.15
CA ARG A 19 1.67 9.69 6.80
C ARG A 19 2.25 8.43 7.43
N GLY A 20 1.39 7.59 8.00
CA GLY A 20 1.77 6.28 8.51
C GLY A 20 2.17 5.31 7.39
N GLN A 21 3.07 4.37 7.70
CA GLN A 21 3.47 3.31 6.77
C GLN A 21 2.33 2.31 6.56
N VAL A 22 1.97 2.05 5.31
CA VAL A 22 1.02 0.98 4.95
C VAL A 22 1.79 -0.32 4.79
N THR A 23 1.29 -1.39 5.39
CA THR A 23 1.84 -2.75 5.23
C THR A 23 0.91 -3.59 4.35
N VAL A 24 1.50 -4.48 3.56
CA VAL A 24 0.80 -5.40 2.67
C VAL A 24 1.05 -6.82 3.16
N THR A 25 -0.02 -7.58 3.39
CA THR A 25 0.04 -9.00 3.75
C THR A 25 -0.55 -9.84 2.62
N GLN A 26 0.20 -10.85 2.18
CA GLN A 26 -0.24 -11.80 1.16
C GLN A 26 -0.43 -13.19 1.76
N THR A 27 -1.51 -13.86 1.37
CA THR A 27 -1.85 -15.22 1.84
C THR A 27 -2.31 -16.08 0.67
N PRO A 28 -1.79 -17.30 0.52
CA PRO A 28 -0.76 -17.95 1.34
C PRO A 28 0.65 -17.39 1.09
N THR A 29 1.57 -17.59 2.04
CA THR A 29 2.97 -17.16 1.88
C THR A 29 3.74 -18.01 0.88
N VAL A 30 3.43 -19.31 0.83
CA VAL A 30 3.98 -20.27 -0.13
C VAL A 30 2.89 -21.28 -0.44
N GLU A 31 2.73 -21.60 -1.71
CA GLU A 31 1.82 -22.64 -2.16
C GLU A 31 2.53 -23.46 -3.25
N SER A 32 2.33 -24.77 -3.23
CA SER A 32 2.85 -25.68 -4.25
C SER A 32 1.65 -26.24 -5.01
N VAL A 33 1.62 -26.04 -6.31
CA VAL A 33 0.53 -26.48 -7.17
C VAL A 33 1.02 -27.30 -8.35
N LEU A 34 0.14 -28.16 -8.85
CA LEU A 34 0.37 -28.87 -10.10
C LEU A 34 0.10 -27.95 -11.29
N SER A 35 0.77 -28.24 -12.40
CA SER A 35 0.55 -27.51 -13.65
C SER A 35 -0.92 -27.59 -14.07
N GLY A 36 -1.51 -26.44 -14.38
CA GLY A 36 -2.92 -26.32 -14.78
C GLY A 36 -3.90 -26.10 -13.63
N GLN A 37 -3.45 -26.07 -12.38
CA GLN A 37 -4.28 -25.67 -11.25
C GLN A 37 -4.33 -24.15 -11.10
N THR A 38 -5.49 -23.63 -10.68
CA THR A 38 -5.67 -22.21 -10.36
C THR A 38 -5.17 -21.94 -8.94
N VAL A 39 -4.34 -20.91 -8.79
CA VAL A 39 -3.87 -20.40 -7.50
C VAL A 39 -4.62 -19.12 -7.16
N ILE A 40 -5.01 -18.93 -5.90
CA ILE A 40 -5.63 -17.71 -5.42
C ILE A 40 -4.74 -17.11 -4.34
N ILE A 41 -4.13 -15.95 -4.64
CA ILE A 41 -3.34 -15.19 -3.67
C ILE A 41 -4.16 -13.99 -3.22
N ASN A 42 -4.40 -13.92 -1.92
CA ASN A 42 -5.10 -12.80 -1.29
C ASN A 42 -4.11 -11.70 -0.90
N CYS A 43 -4.52 -10.44 -1.06
CA CYS A 43 -3.75 -9.27 -0.65
C CYS A 43 -4.60 -8.43 0.32
N LYS A 44 -4.01 -8.06 1.46
CA LYS A 44 -4.63 -7.18 2.44
C LYS A 44 -3.67 -6.06 2.83
N THR A 45 -4.16 -4.83 2.83
CA THR A 45 -3.42 -3.67 3.34
C THR A 45 -3.84 -3.34 4.77
N SER A 46 -2.93 -2.79 5.58
CA SER A 46 -3.24 -2.36 6.96
C SER A 46 -4.18 -1.15 7.04
N ALA A 47 -4.27 -0.38 5.96
CA ALA A 47 -5.16 0.77 5.82
C ALA A 47 -5.77 0.80 4.42
N THR A 48 -6.86 1.53 4.25
CA THR A 48 -7.47 1.78 2.94
C THR A 48 -6.50 2.54 2.05
N VAL A 49 -6.11 1.95 0.93
CA VAL A 49 -5.34 2.65 -0.10
C VAL A 49 -6.32 3.46 -0.93
N SER A 50 -6.28 4.80 -0.79
CA SER A 50 -7.17 5.72 -1.51
C SER A 50 -6.92 5.69 -3.02
N ASN A 51 -7.98 5.93 -3.80
CA ASN A 51 -7.93 6.09 -5.26
C ASN A 51 -7.37 7.47 -5.67
N SER A 52 -6.19 7.82 -5.14
CA SER A 52 -5.47 9.06 -5.46
C SER A 52 -4.52 8.90 -6.66
N CYS A 53 -4.55 7.74 -7.32
CA CYS A 53 -3.87 7.52 -8.59
C CYS A 53 -4.63 8.21 -9.73
N THR A 54 -3.93 8.60 -10.79
CA THR A 54 -4.54 9.24 -11.95
C THR A 54 -5.55 8.30 -12.61
N GLY A 55 -6.85 8.54 -12.41
CA GLY A 55 -7.96 7.70 -12.89
C GLY A 55 -8.78 7.05 -11.77
N SER A 56 -9.86 6.33 -12.10
CA SER A 56 -10.75 5.69 -11.12
C SER A 56 -10.23 4.32 -10.64
N TYR A 57 -8.93 4.20 -10.38
CA TYR A 57 -8.28 2.94 -10.03
C TYR A 57 -7.72 2.98 -8.60
N THR A 58 -7.72 1.82 -7.95
CA THR A 58 -6.96 1.61 -6.72
C THR A 58 -5.47 1.64 -7.04
N CYS A 59 -4.67 2.28 -6.19
CA CYS A 59 -3.22 2.34 -6.32
C CYS A 59 -2.55 1.00 -5.96
N MET A 60 -2.98 -0.10 -6.56
CA MET A 60 -2.51 -1.46 -6.28
C MET A 60 -2.38 -2.24 -7.58
N ALA A 61 -1.31 -3.04 -7.68
CA ALA A 61 -1.02 -3.88 -8.83
C ALA A 61 -0.34 -5.18 -8.39
N TRP A 62 -0.49 -6.23 -9.20
CA TRP A 62 0.17 -7.52 -9.00
C TRP A 62 1.44 -7.59 -9.84
N TYR A 63 2.51 -8.11 -9.24
CA TYR A 63 3.78 -8.33 -9.91
C TYR A 63 4.19 -9.79 -9.80
N GLU A 64 4.63 -10.36 -10.91
CA GLU A 64 5.22 -11.70 -10.97
C GLU A 64 6.74 -11.59 -10.99
N GLN A 65 7.41 -12.36 -10.14
CA GLN A 65 8.87 -12.47 -10.14
C GLN A 65 9.29 -13.93 -10.28
N LYS A 66 10.09 -14.22 -11.33
CA LYS A 66 10.74 -15.51 -11.51
C LYS A 66 12.09 -15.53 -10.79
N PRO A 67 12.60 -16.71 -10.37
CA PRO A 67 13.92 -16.80 -9.74
C PRO A 67 15.01 -16.13 -10.58
N GLY A 68 15.76 -15.20 -9.97
CA GLY A 68 16.84 -14.44 -10.62
C GLY A 68 16.38 -13.33 -11.58
N GLY A 69 15.07 -13.09 -11.75
CA GLY A 69 14.52 -12.04 -12.60
C GLY A 69 14.06 -10.80 -11.84
N ALA A 70 13.82 -9.71 -12.57
CA ALA A 70 13.14 -8.53 -12.05
C ALA A 70 11.61 -8.74 -11.97
N PRO A 71 10.91 -8.12 -11.01
CA PRO A 71 9.45 -8.12 -10.97
C PRO A 71 8.84 -7.53 -12.25
N LYS A 72 7.83 -8.19 -12.81
CA LYS A 72 7.06 -7.72 -13.98
C LYS A 72 5.61 -7.52 -13.59
N LEU A 73 5.00 -6.47 -14.13
CA LEU A 73 3.56 -6.24 -13.97
C LEU A 73 2.81 -7.42 -14.61
N SER A 74 1.91 -8.03 -13.83
CA SER A 74 1.05 -9.12 -14.30
C SER A 74 0.00 -8.65 -15.29
#